data_AF-A0A8H3A5R9-F1
#
_entry.id   AF-A0A8H3A5R9-F1
#
_cell.length_a   1.000
_cell.length_b   1.000
_cell.length_c   1.000
_cell.angle_alpha   90.00
_cell.angle_beta   90.00
_cell.angle_gamma   90.00
#
_symmetry.space_group_name_H-M   'P 1'
#
loop_
_entity.id
_entity.type
_entity.pdbx_description
1 polymer ?
#
loop_
_entity_poly.entity_id
_entity_poly.type
_entity_poly.pdbx_seq_one_letter_code
_entity_poly.pdbx_strand_id
1 'polypeptide(L)'
;MAYSFAWVRFHSVRFNIHVAFTFGSVQNLLNSNPFSSSAYPFRKYDLFMSTIVCKRVGFMYSYGAMFQCTIISAMLLLRCWALYDKKRVIWILCGGLGGSVISGIVIVKLLLDRTTFLDNPLPNIFSGCIVMIPDYVWILYIVPLIYESSLFFLTIWRIYGLSKDFGATPLMQTLAHNGTTYFATLVGIMILACIGGTIQPVKIAANASGVLSAMSSVICSRMIFSLYRINDGGIQEERTLSHTRDDLDESTIPRFAIPLQSLVSTTVSNNLSKPEQV
;
A
#
# COMPACT_ATOMS: atom_id res chain seq x y z
N MET A 1 -19.29 2.32 2.86
CA MET A 1 -17.95 1.78 2.51
C MET A 1 -16.79 2.74 2.75
N ALA A 2 -16.95 4.07 2.65
CA ALA A 2 -15.87 5.04 2.86
C ALA A 2 -15.20 5.01 4.25
N TYR A 3 -15.96 4.76 5.33
CA TYR A 3 -15.44 4.71 6.70
C TYR A 3 -14.51 3.51 6.98
N SER A 4 -14.76 2.36 6.34
CA SER A 4 -13.92 1.17 6.49
C SER A 4 -12.55 1.35 5.80
N PHE A 5 -12.53 2.12 4.70
CA PHE A 5 -11.31 2.49 3.99
C PHE A 5 -10.42 3.47 4.77
N ALA A 6 -11.02 4.42 5.50
CA ALA A 6 -10.26 5.37 6.33
C ALA A 6 -9.57 4.68 7.52
N TRP A 7 -10.21 3.67 8.10
CA TRP A 7 -9.69 2.94 9.26
C TRP A 7 -8.49 2.04 8.91
N VAL A 8 -8.57 1.30 7.78
CA VAL A 8 -7.44 0.51 7.24
C VAL A 8 -6.26 1.40 6.86
N ARG A 9 -6.53 2.62 6.37
CA ARG A 9 -5.52 3.61 5.96
C ARG A 9 -4.74 4.17 7.15
N PHE A 10 -5.40 4.47 8.26
CA PHE A 10 -4.74 5.01 9.45
C PHE A 10 -3.85 3.95 10.14
N HIS A 11 -4.32 2.70 10.19
CA HIS A 11 -3.53 1.60 10.77
C HIS A 11 -2.37 1.17 9.87
N SER A 12 -2.54 1.11 8.54
CA SER A 12 -1.48 0.66 7.62
C SER A 12 -0.34 1.68 7.48
N VAL A 13 -0.64 2.97 7.44
CA VAL A 13 0.40 4.03 7.38
C VAL A 13 1.15 4.11 8.71
N ARG A 14 0.44 4.06 9.85
CA ARG A 14 1.07 4.10 11.16
C ARG A 14 1.91 2.86 11.42
N PHE A 15 1.48 1.67 10.97
CA PHE A 15 2.24 0.43 11.06
C PHE A 15 3.48 0.42 10.16
N ASN A 16 3.39 0.88 8.90
CA ASN A 16 4.55 0.95 8.00
C ASN A 16 5.58 1.99 8.45
N ILE A 17 5.12 3.17 8.91
CA ILE A 17 6.02 4.16 9.50
C ILE A 17 6.66 3.57 10.75
N HIS A 18 5.91 2.93 11.65
CA HIS A 18 6.52 2.31 12.83
C HIS A 18 7.53 1.23 12.44
N VAL A 19 7.21 0.31 11.52
CA VAL A 19 8.14 -0.78 11.13
C VAL A 19 9.39 -0.23 10.44
N ALA A 20 9.25 0.72 9.51
CA ALA A 20 10.40 1.35 8.85
C ALA A 20 11.24 2.21 9.80
N PHE A 21 10.61 2.95 10.73
CA PHE A 21 11.31 3.76 11.73
C PHE A 21 11.96 2.89 12.80
N THR A 22 11.31 1.79 13.23
CA THR A 22 11.87 0.88 14.23
C THR A 22 13.10 0.17 13.67
N PHE A 23 13.09 -0.25 12.39
CA PHE A 23 14.27 -0.86 11.76
C PHE A 23 15.35 0.14 11.37
N GLY A 24 15.00 1.30 10.79
CA GLY A 24 15.97 2.35 10.48
C GLY A 24 16.65 2.91 11.73
N SER A 25 15.92 2.97 12.86
CA SER A 25 16.49 3.34 14.16
C SER A 25 17.35 2.23 14.74
N VAL A 26 17.00 0.95 14.57
CA VAL A 26 17.85 -0.18 14.99
C VAL A 26 19.15 -0.22 14.17
N GLN A 27 19.10 0.03 12.86
CA GLN A 27 20.30 0.06 12.00
C GLN A 27 21.18 1.29 12.30
N ASN A 28 20.59 2.46 12.53
CA ASN A 28 21.35 3.67 12.88
C ASN A 28 21.93 3.62 14.29
N LEU A 29 21.22 3.04 15.27
CA LEU A 29 21.76 2.82 16.62
C LEU A 29 22.94 1.84 16.63
N LEU A 30 23.00 0.92 15.65
CA LEU A 30 24.13 0.00 15.48
C LEU A 30 25.32 0.63 14.74
N ASN A 31 25.10 1.67 13.94
CA ASN A 31 26.13 2.33 13.15
C ASN A 31 26.66 3.62 13.80
N SER A 32 25.97 4.18 14.78
CA SER A 32 26.42 5.37 15.53
C SER A 32 27.08 4.98 16.84
N ASN A 33 28.37 4.63 16.83
CA ASN A 33 29.30 4.90 17.94
C ASN A 33 30.76 4.70 17.49
N PRO A 34 31.49 5.78 17.17
CA PRO A 34 32.90 5.83 17.48
C PRO A 34 33.05 6.23 18.95
N PHE A 35 33.63 5.34 19.75
CA PHE A 35 34.59 5.74 20.78
C PHE A 35 34.13 6.79 21.81
N SER A 36 33.57 6.35 22.94
CA SER A 36 33.84 7.05 24.21
C SER A 36 33.84 6.08 25.38
N SER A 37 35.05 5.73 25.80
CA SER A 37 35.37 4.94 26.98
C SER A 37 35.07 5.74 28.24
N SER A 38 33.93 5.47 28.89
CA SER A 38 33.78 5.77 30.31
C SER A 38 32.75 4.85 30.96
N ALA A 39 33.28 3.73 31.46
CA ALA A 39 32.89 3.00 32.67
C ALA A 39 31.44 3.15 33.16
N TYR A 40 30.51 2.47 32.50
CA TYR A 40 29.37 1.89 33.19
C TYR A 40 29.55 0.37 33.20
N PRO A 41 29.44 -0.31 34.37
CA PRO A 41 29.40 -1.77 34.42
C PRO A 41 28.02 -2.22 33.93
N PHE A 42 27.77 -2.05 32.62
CA PHE A 42 26.66 -2.69 31.94
C PHE A 42 26.90 -4.19 32.06
N ARG A 43 26.07 -4.81 32.87
CA ARG A 43 25.83 -6.23 32.97
C ARG A 43 26.09 -6.94 31.64
N LYS A 44 27.15 -7.73 31.64
CA LYS A 44 27.59 -8.74 30.65
C LYS A 44 26.58 -9.89 30.42
N TYR A 45 25.28 -9.62 30.56
CA TYR A 45 24.23 -10.63 30.44
C TYR A 45 23.51 -10.42 29.10
N ASP A 46 23.58 -11.45 28.26
CA ASP A 46 22.60 -11.77 27.20
C ASP A 46 22.56 -10.90 25.93
N LEU A 47 23.72 -10.41 25.45
CA LEU A 47 23.84 -9.98 24.04
C LEU A 47 24.02 -11.16 23.07
N PHE A 48 23.80 -12.38 23.54
CA PHE A 48 23.58 -13.55 22.70
C PHE A 48 22.09 -13.55 22.35
N MET A 49 21.72 -12.80 21.31
CA MET A 49 20.38 -12.85 20.74
C MET A 49 20.16 -14.31 20.29
N SER A 50 19.47 -15.10 21.12
CA SER A 50 19.29 -16.53 20.89
C SER A 50 18.78 -16.78 19.47
N THR A 51 19.27 -17.83 18.80
CA THR A 51 18.84 -18.25 17.46
C THR A 51 17.32 -18.29 17.31
N ILE A 52 16.62 -18.59 18.40
CA ILE A 52 15.15 -18.57 18.51
C ILE A 52 14.57 -17.18 18.24
N VAL A 53 15.16 -16.13 18.83
CA VAL A 53 14.72 -14.74 18.64
C VAL A 53 14.98 -14.30 17.21
N CYS A 54 16.16 -14.61 16.66
CA CYS A 54 16.49 -14.30 15.27
C CYS A 54 15.48 -14.94 14.30
N LYS A 55 15.19 -16.23 14.50
CA LYS A 55 14.21 -16.96 13.70
C LYS A 55 12.83 -16.28 13.77
N ARG A 56 12.36 -15.91 14.97
CA ARG A 56 11.08 -15.19 15.16
C ARG A 56 11.04 -13.84 14.44
N VAL A 57 12.12 -13.05 14.52
CA VAL A 57 12.20 -11.75 13.83
C VAL A 57 12.16 -11.94 12.31
N GLY A 58 12.90 -12.91 11.77
CA GLY A 58 12.86 -13.25 10.34
C GLY A 58 11.46 -13.68 9.86
N PHE A 59 10.75 -14.48 10.68
CA PHE A 59 9.35 -14.84 10.42
C PHE A 59 8.45 -13.61 10.39
N MET A 60 8.50 -12.75 11.42
CA MET A 60 7.68 -11.54 11.49
C MET A 60 7.93 -10.60 10.32
N TYR A 61 9.20 -10.42 9.93
CA TYR A 61 9.57 -9.60 8.78
C TYR A 61 8.99 -10.15 7.47
N SER A 62 9.17 -11.44 7.21
CA SER A 62 8.72 -12.09 5.98
C SER A 62 7.19 -12.05 5.84
N TYR A 63 6.45 -12.35 6.92
CA TYR A 63 4.99 -12.26 6.92
C TYR A 63 4.48 -10.81 6.83
N GLY A 64 5.17 -9.87 7.47
CA GLY A 64 4.84 -8.44 7.39
C GLY A 64 4.94 -7.92 5.95
N ALA A 65 6.01 -8.29 5.23
CA ALA A 65 6.19 -7.94 3.82
C ALA A 65 5.08 -8.54 2.95
N MET A 66 4.71 -9.82 3.16
CA MET A 66 3.61 -10.46 2.43
C MET A 66 2.26 -9.79 2.68
N PHE A 67 1.98 -9.42 3.92
CA PHE A 67 0.76 -8.70 4.28
C PHE A 67 0.70 -7.35 3.58
N GLN A 68 1.82 -6.63 3.54
CA GLN A 68 1.92 -5.36 2.83
C GLN A 68 1.70 -5.51 1.31
N CYS A 69 2.34 -6.49 0.66
CA CYS A 69 2.10 -6.81 -0.75
C CYS A 69 0.62 -7.14 -1.03
N THR A 70 -0.02 -7.86 -0.11
CA THR A 70 -1.45 -8.21 -0.21
C THR A 70 -2.34 -6.95 -0.16
N ILE A 71 -2.04 -6.00 0.72
CA ILE A 71 -2.79 -4.73 0.80
C ILE A 71 -2.67 -3.96 -0.51
N ILE A 72 -1.45 -3.84 -1.06
CA ILE A 72 -1.20 -3.13 -2.33
C ILE A 72 -2.00 -3.77 -3.46
N SER A 73 -1.91 -5.10 -3.58
CA SER A 73 -2.64 -5.89 -4.55
C SER A 73 -4.16 -5.73 -4.40
N ALA A 74 -4.69 -5.73 -3.18
CA ALA A 74 -6.10 -5.51 -2.90
C ALA A 74 -6.56 -4.08 -3.30
N MET A 75 -5.72 -3.07 -3.10
CA MET A 75 -6.04 -1.70 -3.53
C MET A 75 -6.06 -1.56 -5.07
N LEU A 76 -5.15 -2.23 -5.77
CA LEU A 76 -5.17 -2.31 -7.24
C LEU A 76 -6.41 -3.05 -7.74
N LEU A 77 -6.77 -4.16 -7.09
CA LEU A 77 -7.98 -4.91 -7.38
C LEU A 77 -9.25 -4.06 -7.21
N LEU A 78 -9.34 -3.29 -6.12
CA LEU A 78 -10.50 -2.43 -5.87
C LEU A 78 -10.66 -1.35 -6.95
N ARG A 79 -9.56 -0.83 -7.49
CA ARG A 79 -9.59 0.11 -8.62
C ARG A 79 -10.09 -0.56 -9.89
N CYS A 80 -9.65 -1.79 -10.16
CA CYS A 80 -10.19 -2.58 -11.25
C CYS A 80 -11.68 -2.85 -11.06
N TRP A 81 -12.10 -3.18 -9.83
CA TRP A 81 -13.49 -3.43 -9.49
C TRP A 81 -14.38 -2.23 -9.79
N ALA A 82 -13.94 -1.01 -9.44
CA ALA A 82 -14.68 0.22 -9.75
C ALA A 82 -14.83 0.49 -11.26
N LEU A 83 -13.93 -0.03 -12.09
CA LEU A 83 -13.93 0.20 -13.56
C LEU A 83 -14.64 -0.91 -14.35
N TYR A 84 -14.86 -2.08 -13.74
CA TYR A 84 -15.45 -3.25 -14.38
C TYR A 84 -16.84 -3.56 -13.81
N ASP A 85 -17.87 -3.31 -14.62
CA ASP A 85 -19.26 -3.67 -14.29
C ASP A 85 -19.53 -5.19 -14.42
N LYS A 86 -18.60 -5.95 -15.01
CA LYS A 86 -18.76 -7.38 -15.26
C LYS A 86 -18.33 -8.24 -14.06
N LYS A 87 -19.31 -8.85 -13.39
CA LYS A 87 -19.13 -9.78 -12.24
C LYS A 87 -18.13 -10.92 -12.48
N ARG A 88 -18.03 -11.47 -13.70
CA ARG A 88 -17.13 -12.60 -14.00
C ARG A 88 -15.65 -12.25 -13.87
N VAL A 89 -15.26 -11.06 -14.35
CA VAL A 89 -13.86 -10.62 -14.34
C VAL A 89 -13.38 -10.43 -12.89
N ILE A 90 -14.25 -9.90 -12.04
CA ILE A 90 -13.99 -9.69 -10.61
C ILE A 90 -13.72 -11.01 -9.88
N TRP A 91 -14.50 -12.06 -10.15
CA TRP A 91 -14.29 -13.37 -9.55
C TRP A 91 -12.94 -13.97 -9.93
N ILE A 92 -12.54 -13.85 -11.21
CA ILE A 92 -11.22 -14.33 -11.68
C ILE A 92 -10.09 -13.55 -11.00
N LEU A 93 -10.21 -12.23 -10.91
CA LEU A 93 -9.21 -11.37 -10.28
C LEU A 93 -9.08 -11.62 -8.77
N CYS A 94 -10.21 -11.83 -8.09
CA CYS A 94 -10.26 -12.17 -6.66
C CYS A 94 -9.66 -13.58 -6.42
N GLY A 95 -9.97 -14.55 -7.29
CA GLY A 95 -9.33 -15.86 -7.28
C GLY A 95 -7.82 -15.77 -7.49
N GLY A 96 -7.37 -14.91 -8.41
CA GLY A 96 -5.95 -14.61 -8.64
C GLY A 96 -5.28 -13.99 -7.41
N LEU A 97 -5.95 -13.07 -6.70
CA LEU A 97 -5.45 -12.51 -5.44
C LEU A 97 -5.27 -13.62 -4.40
N GLY A 98 -6.29 -14.45 -4.20
CA GLY A 98 -6.23 -15.59 -3.28
C GLY A 98 -5.09 -16.55 -3.63
N GLY A 99 -4.94 -16.89 -4.91
CA GLY A 99 -3.84 -17.71 -5.41
C GLY A 99 -2.46 -17.10 -5.17
N SER A 100 -2.31 -15.78 -5.38
CA SER A 100 -1.06 -15.06 -5.11
C SER A 100 -0.68 -15.07 -3.63
N VAL A 101 -1.66 -14.94 -2.72
CA VAL A 101 -1.45 -14.99 -1.27
C VAL A 101 -1.07 -16.40 -0.84
N ILE A 102 -1.82 -17.42 -1.28
CA ILE A 102 -1.54 -18.83 -0.93
C ILE A 102 -0.15 -19.24 -1.44
N SER A 103 0.15 -18.96 -2.70
CA SER A 103 1.46 -19.26 -3.28
C SER A 103 2.59 -18.53 -2.55
N GLY A 104 2.40 -17.25 -2.22
CA GLY A 104 3.37 -16.49 -1.44
C GLY A 104 3.63 -17.08 -0.05
N ILE A 105 2.58 -17.49 0.68
CA ILE A 105 2.73 -18.17 1.98
C ILE A 105 3.53 -19.47 1.85
N VAL A 106 3.22 -20.29 0.83
CA VAL A 106 3.94 -21.55 0.58
C VAL A 106 5.42 -21.28 0.26
N ILE A 107 5.71 -20.31 -0.61
CA ILE A 107 7.08 -19.93 -0.97
C ILE A 107 7.84 -19.42 0.26
N VAL A 108 7.25 -18.53 1.05
CA VAL A 108 7.88 -18.01 2.29
C VAL A 108 8.19 -19.14 3.27
N LYS A 109 7.26 -20.07 3.46
CA LYS A 109 7.48 -21.22 4.34
C LYS A 109 8.65 -22.08 3.85
N LEU A 110 8.67 -22.44 2.57
CA LEU A 110 9.75 -23.22 1.96
C LEU A 110 11.10 -22.48 2.03
N LEU A 111 11.08 -21.16 1.91
CA LEU A 111 12.26 -20.32 2.04
C LEU A 111 12.80 -20.36 3.47
N LEU A 112 11.93 -20.17 4.47
CA LEU A 112 12.29 -20.13 5.88
C LEU A 112 12.74 -21.49 6.42
N ASP A 113 12.20 -22.59 5.89
CA ASP A 113 12.66 -23.94 6.24
C ASP A 113 14.08 -24.22 5.70
N ARG A 114 14.52 -23.48 4.68
CA ARG A 114 15.83 -23.64 4.03
C ARG A 114 16.84 -22.58 4.43
N THR A 115 16.41 -21.48 5.04
CA THR A 115 17.31 -20.48 5.59
C THR A 115 18.06 -21.05 6.79
N THR A 116 19.38 -21.03 6.74
CA THR A 116 20.23 -21.38 7.86
C THR A 116 20.62 -20.10 8.61
N PHE A 117 20.45 -20.15 9.93
CA PHE A 117 20.89 -19.09 10.84
C PHE A 117 22.24 -19.53 11.40
N LEU A 118 23.30 -18.82 11.05
CA LEU A 118 24.62 -19.07 11.63
C LEU A 118 24.80 -18.22 12.87
N ASP A 119 25.34 -18.83 13.92
CA ASP A 119 25.78 -18.10 15.09
C ASP A 119 26.90 -17.14 14.68
N ASN A 120 26.78 -15.89 15.13
CA ASN A 120 27.75 -14.86 14.77
C ASN A 120 29.12 -15.21 15.39
N PRO A 121 30.18 -15.42 14.58
CA PRO A 121 31.50 -15.76 15.11
C PRO A 121 32.16 -14.61 15.88
N LEU A 122 31.70 -13.35 15.69
CA LEU A 122 32.26 -12.17 16.36
C LEU A 122 31.19 -11.39 17.14
N PRO A 123 30.71 -11.91 18.29
CA PRO A 123 29.66 -11.28 19.09
C PRO A 123 30.06 -9.93 19.69
N ASN A 124 31.36 -9.64 19.81
CA ASN A 124 31.86 -8.40 20.39
C ASN A 124 31.83 -7.20 19.44
N ILE A 125 31.75 -7.44 18.12
CA ILE A 125 31.85 -6.37 17.10
C ILE A 125 30.51 -6.14 16.41
N PHE A 126 29.77 -7.21 16.13
CA PHE A 126 28.47 -7.14 15.46
C PHE A 126 27.37 -7.74 16.33
N SER A 127 26.39 -6.94 16.73
CA SER A 127 25.15 -7.46 17.32
C SER A 127 24.13 -7.66 16.20
N GLY A 128 23.95 -8.91 15.78
CA GLY A 128 23.06 -9.26 14.69
C GLY A 128 23.09 -10.74 14.38
N CYS A 129 22.10 -11.18 13.61
CA CYS A 129 22.01 -12.56 13.17
C CYS A 129 22.42 -12.63 11.69
N ILE A 130 23.34 -13.53 11.38
CA ILE A 130 23.78 -13.76 10.00
C ILE A 130 22.80 -14.75 9.38
N VAL A 131 21.96 -14.24 8.48
CA VAL A 131 20.98 -15.05 7.75
C VAL A 131 21.56 -15.40 6.39
N MET A 132 21.81 -16.68 6.16
CA MET A 132 22.15 -17.18 4.83
C MET A 132 20.87 -17.39 4.04
N ILE A 133 20.60 -16.44 3.14
CA ILE A 133 19.45 -16.44 2.24
C ILE A 133 19.75 -17.40 1.08
N PRO A 134 18.85 -18.31 0.68
CA PRO A 134 19.08 -19.19 -0.46
C PRO A 134 19.02 -18.45 -1.80
N ASP A 135 19.52 -19.06 -2.88
CA ASP A 135 19.65 -18.40 -4.18
C ASP A 135 18.34 -18.27 -4.97
N TYR A 136 17.28 -18.96 -4.55
CA TYR A 136 15.96 -18.91 -5.18
C TYR A 136 15.00 -17.87 -4.56
N VAL A 137 15.52 -16.89 -3.81
CA VAL A 137 14.70 -15.80 -3.24
C VAL A 137 13.97 -14.98 -4.29
N TRP A 138 14.54 -14.85 -5.49
CA TRP A 138 13.94 -14.07 -6.58
C TRP A 138 12.54 -14.56 -6.98
N ILE A 139 12.22 -15.86 -6.75
CA ILE A 139 10.91 -16.45 -7.03
C ILE A 139 9.80 -15.77 -6.22
N LEU A 140 10.12 -15.28 -5.01
CA LEU A 140 9.18 -14.56 -4.15
C LEU A 140 8.64 -13.29 -4.82
N TYR A 141 9.46 -12.62 -5.64
CA TYR A 141 9.10 -11.37 -6.30
C TYR A 141 8.35 -11.58 -7.61
N ILE A 142 8.57 -12.70 -8.30
CA ILE A 142 7.96 -12.95 -9.61
C ILE A 142 6.45 -13.11 -9.53
N VAL A 143 5.95 -13.89 -8.57
CA VAL A 143 4.51 -14.16 -8.46
C VAL A 143 3.70 -12.88 -8.25
N PRO A 144 4.01 -12.01 -7.25
CA PRO A 144 3.30 -10.75 -7.10
C PRO A 144 3.55 -9.80 -8.28
N LEU A 145 4.74 -9.79 -8.88
CA LEU A 145 5.04 -8.95 -10.05
C LEU A 145 4.14 -9.30 -11.24
N ILE A 146 3.96 -10.59 -11.55
CA ILE A 146 3.07 -11.05 -12.62
C ILE A 146 1.63 -10.64 -12.32
N TYR A 147 1.18 -10.85 -11.08
CA TYR A 147 -0.17 -10.52 -10.68
C TYR A 147 -0.44 -9.00 -10.77
N GLU A 148 0.44 -8.17 -10.21
CA GLU A 148 0.33 -6.71 -10.29
C GLU A 148 0.41 -6.20 -11.74
N SER A 149 1.27 -6.80 -12.56
CA SER A 149 1.37 -6.46 -13.99
C SER A 149 0.10 -6.81 -14.76
N SER A 150 -0.51 -7.95 -14.46
CA SER A 150 -1.77 -8.35 -15.09
C SER A 150 -2.91 -7.40 -14.72
N LEU A 151 -3.02 -7.02 -13.44
CA LEU A 151 -4.00 -6.03 -12.96
C LEU A 151 -3.82 -4.68 -13.65
N PHE A 152 -2.57 -4.22 -13.73
CA PHE A 152 -2.24 -2.95 -14.33
C PHE A 152 -2.55 -2.92 -15.82
N PHE A 153 -2.13 -3.96 -16.56
CA PHE A 153 -2.41 -4.07 -17.99
C PHE A 153 -3.92 -4.11 -18.26
N LEU A 154 -4.67 -4.85 -17.45
CA LEU A 154 -6.13 -4.96 -17.55
C LEU A 154 -6.85 -3.64 -17.21
N THR A 155 -6.24 -2.81 -16.36
CA THR A 155 -6.70 -1.44 -16.07
C THR A 155 -6.47 -0.52 -17.26
N ILE A 156 -5.24 -0.49 -17.82
CA ILE A 156 -4.93 0.32 -19.01
C ILE A 156 -5.81 -0.09 -20.18
N TRP A 157 -5.92 -1.38 -20.45
CA TRP A 157 -6.70 -1.91 -21.55
C TRP A 157 -8.16 -1.43 -21.48
N ARG A 158 -8.72 -1.44 -20.27
CA ARG A 158 -10.08 -0.96 -20.03
C ARG A 158 -10.19 0.55 -20.23
N ILE A 159 -9.23 1.31 -19.71
CA ILE A 159 -9.20 2.77 -19.88
C ILE A 159 -9.16 3.13 -21.37
N TYR A 160 -8.30 2.45 -22.13
CA TYR A 160 -8.18 2.67 -23.57
C TYR A 160 -9.47 2.33 -24.32
N GLY A 161 -10.14 1.23 -23.96
CA GLY A 161 -11.45 0.87 -24.53
C GLY A 161 -12.52 1.92 -24.25
N LEU A 162 -12.68 2.37 -23.00
CA LEU A 162 -13.65 3.42 -22.65
C LEU A 162 -13.34 4.75 -23.36
N SER A 163 -12.07 5.10 -23.48
CA SER A 163 -11.64 6.31 -24.18
C SER A 163 -12.06 6.30 -25.64
N LYS A 164 -12.11 5.13 -26.27
CA LYS A 164 -12.54 4.96 -27.66
C LYS A 164 -14.07 5.05 -27.80
N ASP A 165 -14.81 4.45 -26.87
CA ASP A 165 -16.26 4.31 -26.98
C ASP A 165 -17.03 5.56 -26.51
N PHE A 166 -16.59 6.21 -25.43
CA PHE A 166 -17.32 7.31 -24.77
C PHE A 166 -16.57 8.65 -24.79
N GLY A 167 -15.40 8.71 -25.41
CA GLY A 167 -14.49 9.84 -25.35
C GLY A 167 -13.62 9.83 -24.09
N ALA A 168 -12.44 10.45 -24.17
CA ALA A 168 -11.53 10.55 -23.04
C ALA A 168 -12.06 11.56 -22.01
N THR A 169 -12.56 11.08 -20.88
CA THR A 169 -12.78 11.97 -19.74
C THR A 169 -11.42 12.48 -19.25
N PRO A 170 -11.26 13.79 -18.95
CA PRO A 170 -9.98 14.35 -18.49
C PRO A 170 -9.49 13.67 -17.21
N LEU A 171 -10.44 13.13 -16.42
CA LEU A 171 -10.22 12.29 -15.26
C LEU A 171 -9.46 11.00 -15.60
N MET A 172 -9.96 10.21 -16.56
CA MET A 172 -9.32 8.96 -16.95
C MET A 172 -7.94 9.18 -17.57
N GLN A 173 -7.77 10.23 -18.37
CA GLN A 173 -6.48 10.54 -18.99
C GLN A 173 -5.42 10.93 -17.96
N THR A 174 -5.78 11.78 -16.99
CA THR A 174 -4.90 12.17 -15.89
C THR A 174 -4.53 10.96 -15.03
N LEU A 175 -5.52 10.10 -14.74
CA LEU A 175 -5.30 8.88 -13.95
C LEU A 175 -4.39 7.89 -14.68
N ALA A 176 -4.57 7.72 -15.99
CA ALA A 176 -3.75 6.83 -16.81
C ALA A 176 -2.31 7.33 -16.92
N HIS A 177 -2.11 8.61 -17.20
CA HIS A 177 -0.78 9.20 -17.35
C HIS A 177 0.02 9.12 -16.04
N ASN A 178 -0.59 9.58 -14.94
CA ASN A 178 0.04 9.54 -13.63
C ASN A 178 0.22 8.09 -13.16
N GLY A 179 -0.82 7.26 -13.29
CA GLY A 179 -0.75 5.85 -12.90
C GLY A 179 0.33 5.06 -13.63
N THR A 180 0.57 5.35 -14.91
CA THR A 180 1.57 4.63 -15.72
C THR A 180 2.99 4.94 -15.30
N THR A 181 3.31 6.21 -15.06
CA THR A 181 4.65 6.58 -14.56
C THR A 181 4.94 5.93 -13.20
N TYR A 182 3.96 5.89 -12.30
CA TYR A 182 4.11 5.20 -11.01
C TYR A 182 4.26 3.68 -11.16
N PHE A 183 3.47 3.05 -12.03
CA PHE A 183 3.61 1.61 -12.25
C PHE A 183 4.97 1.26 -12.86
N ALA A 184 5.45 2.05 -13.84
CA ALA A 184 6.79 1.87 -14.41
C ALA A 184 7.89 1.96 -13.35
N THR A 185 7.81 2.93 -12.43
CA THR A 185 8.77 3.02 -11.31
C THR A 185 8.68 1.84 -10.36
N LEU A 186 7.47 1.36 -10.02
CA LEU A 186 7.29 0.18 -9.17
C LEU A 186 7.87 -1.08 -9.81
N VAL A 187 7.57 -1.32 -11.08
CA VAL A 187 8.13 -2.44 -11.85
C VAL A 187 9.66 -2.33 -11.93
N GLY A 188 10.20 -1.14 -12.19
CA GLY A 188 11.64 -0.90 -12.20
C GLY A 188 12.31 -1.29 -10.86
N ILE A 189 11.71 -0.88 -9.74
CA ILE A 189 12.21 -1.24 -8.40
C ILE A 189 12.12 -2.75 -8.15
N MET A 190 11.03 -3.40 -8.56
CA MET A 190 10.87 -4.84 -8.43
C MET A 190 11.88 -5.61 -9.29
N ILE A 191 12.15 -5.15 -10.51
CA ILE A 191 13.19 -5.72 -11.38
C ILE A 191 14.56 -5.55 -10.73
N LEU A 192 14.86 -4.37 -10.18
CA LEU A 192 16.10 -4.13 -9.44
C LEU A 192 16.20 -5.03 -8.20
N ALA A 193 15.10 -5.29 -7.49
CA ALA A 193 15.07 -6.22 -6.37
C ALA A 193 15.31 -7.67 -6.82
N CYS A 194 14.71 -8.09 -7.95
CA CYS A 194 14.97 -9.39 -8.56
C CYS A 194 16.45 -9.55 -8.93
N ILE A 195 17.04 -8.56 -9.64
CA ILE A 195 18.45 -8.57 -10.03
C ILE A 195 19.35 -8.57 -8.78
N GLY A 196 19.06 -7.71 -7.81
CA GLY A 196 19.76 -7.66 -6.52
C GLY A 196 19.68 -8.98 -5.75
N GLY A 197 18.58 -9.73 -5.89
CA GLY A 197 18.41 -11.06 -5.33
C GLY A 197 19.33 -12.12 -5.95
N THR A 198 19.84 -11.91 -7.16
CA THR A 198 20.76 -12.85 -7.83
C THR A 198 22.24 -12.62 -7.50
N ILE A 199 22.60 -11.40 -7.10
CA ILE A 199 24.00 -11.00 -6.86
C ILE A 199 24.29 -11.11 -5.35
N GLN A 200 25.10 -12.10 -4.95
CA GLN A 200 25.37 -12.41 -3.53
C GLN A 200 25.73 -11.21 -2.63
N PRO A 201 26.68 -10.31 -2.99
CA PRO A 201 27.07 -9.21 -2.10
C PRO A 201 25.95 -8.18 -1.88
N VAL A 202 25.03 -8.01 -2.82
CA VAL A 202 23.92 -7.06 -2.70
C VAL A 202 22.61 -7.72 -2.27
N LYS A 203 22.54 -9.06 -2.24
CA LYS A 203 21.33 -9.82 -1.89
C LYS A 203 20.78 -9.43 -0.52
N ILE A 204 21.64 -9.29 0.49
CA ILE A 204 21.20 -8.91 1.84
C ILE A 204 20.79 -7.45 1.87
N ALA A 205 21.60 -6.55 1.30
CA ALA A 205 21.32 -5.11 1.29
C ALA A 205 20.03 -4.77 0.54
N ALA A 206 19.81 -5.35 -0.64
CA ALA A 206 18.64 -5.13 -1.46
C ALA A 206 17.36 -5.55 -0.73
N ASN A 207 17.34 -6.76 -0.16
CA ASN A 207 16.17 -7.31 0.50
C ASN A 207 15.91 -6.65 1.88
N ALA A 208 16.95 -6.32 2.64
CA ALA A 208 16.81 -5.72 3.96
C ALA A 208 16.51 -4.22 3.94
N SER A 209 16.72 -3.53 2.81
CA SER A 209 16.60 -2.07 2.70
C SER A 209 15.20 -1.52 3.02
N GLY A 210 14.15 -2.34 2.94
CA GLY A 210 12.77 -1.90 3.13
C GLY A 210 12.27 -0.90 2.07
N VAL A 211 13.05 -0.66 1.00
CA VAL A 211 12.75 0.33 -0.05
C VAL A 211 11.40 0.05 -0.72
N LEU A 212 11.09 -1.24 -0.97
CA LEU A 212 9.80 -1.67 -1.51
C LEU A 212 8.63 -1.22 -0.63
N SER A 213 8.76 -1.36 0.69
CA SER A 213 7.74 -0.96 1.65
C SER A 213 7.54 0.56 1.64
N ALA A 214 8.62 1.33 1.69
CA ALA A 214 8.58 2.78 1.63
C ALA A 214 7.91 3.29 0.34
N MET A 215 8.31 2.75 -0.81
CA MET A 215 7.77 3.14 -2.11
C MET A 215 6.28 2.80 -2.24
N SER A 216 5.86 1.65 -1.75
CA SER A 216 4.44 1.29 -1.77
C SER A 216 3.57 2.26 -0.96
N SER A 217 4.08 2.76 0.17
CA SER A 217 3.38 3.75 1.00
C SER A 217 3.21 5.09 0.26
N VAL A 218 4.26 5.54 -0.43
CA VAL A 218 4.23 6.75 -1.26
C VAL A 218 3.22 6.59 -2.41
N ILE A 219 3.24 5.45 -3.11
CA ILE A 219 2.34 5.16 -4.23
C ILE A 219 0.89 5.14 -3.76
N CYS A 220 0.61 4.45 -2.64
CA CYS A 220 -0.72 4.40 -2.05
C CYS A 220 -1.22 5.80 -1.69
N SER A 221 -0.38 6.60 -1.02
CA SER A 221 -0.71 7.96 -0.60
C SER A 221 -1.00 8.88 -1.79
N ARG A 222 -0.14 8.87 -2.81
CA ARG A 222 -0.29 9.70 -4.01
C ARG A 222 -1.53 9.35 -4.80
N MET A 223 -1.84 8.06 -4.95
CA MET A 223 -3.03 7.69 -5.71
C MET A 223 -4.31 8.14 -4.99
N ILE A 224 -4.36 8.05 -3.68
CA ILE A 224 -5.55 8.54 -2.97
C ILE A 224 -5.65 10.07 -3.08
N PHE A 225 -4.53 10.80 -2.97
CA PHE A 225 -4.53 12.25 -3.15
C PHE A 225 -4.97 12.66 -4.57
N SER A 226 -4.60 11.88 -5.58
CA SER A 226 -5.06 12.09 -6.96
C SER A 226 -6.59 12.01 -7.07
N LEU A 227 -7.24 11.10 -6.33
CA LEU A 227 -8.70 10.99 -6.31
C LEU A 227 -9.36 12.21 -5.65
N TYR A 228 -8.78 12.73 -4.56
CA TYR A 228 -9.29 13.93 -3.89
C TYR A 228 -9.23 15.18 -4.77
N ARG A 229 -8.09 15.41 -5.45
CA ARG A 229 -7.95 16.57 -6.34
C ARG A 229 -9.00 16.62 -7.44
N ILE A 230 -9.44 15.46 -7.92
CA ILE A 230 -10.47 15.38 -8.96
C ILE A 230 -11.85 15.74 -8.39
N ASN A 231 -12.15 15.26 -7.18
CA ASN A 231 -13.41 15.56 -6.50
C ASN A 231 -13.57 17.08 -6.23
N ASP A 232 -12.48 17.75 -5.86
CA ASP A 232 -12.51 19.19 -5.59
C ASP A 232 -12.59 20.03 -6.88
N GLY A 233 -11.95 19.58 -7.96
CA GLY A 233 -11.97 20.26 -9.26
C GLY A 233 -13.37 20.30 -9.90
N GLY A 234 -14.15 19.23 -9.77
CA GLY A 234 -15.53 19.20 -10.27
C GLY A 234 -16.45 20.23 -9.59
N ILE A 235 -16.24 20.45 -8.29
CA ILE A 235 -17.02 21.44 -7.51
C ILE A 235 -16.66 22.87 -7.92
N GLN A 236 -15.40 23.12 -8.29
CA GLN A 236 -14.95 24.45 -8.68
C GLN A 236 -15.44 24.84 -10.08
N GLU A 237 -15.45 23.90 -11.03
CA GLU A 237 -16.00 24.13 -12.36
C GLU A 237 -17.50 24.46 -12.28
N GLU A 238 -18.25 23.76 -11.44
CA GLU A 238 -19.68 24.02 -11.22
C GLU A 238 -19.94 25.41 -10.59
N ARG A 239 -19.11 25.86 -9.64
CA ARG A 239 -19.20 27.24 -9.09
C ARG A 239 -18.83 28.33 -10.09
N THR A 240 -17.87 28.07 -10.96
CA THR A 240 -17.46 29.07 -11.95
C THR A 240 -18.53 29.24 -13.02
N LEU A 241 -19.20 28.14 -13.39
CA LEU A 241 -20.33 28.14 -14.31
C LEU A 241 -21.59 28.76 -13.68
N SER A 242 -21.82 28.60 -12.37
CA SER A 242 -22.91 29.31 -11.68
C SER A 242 -22.65 30.82 -11.60
N HIS A 243 -21.43 31.25 -11.26
CA HIS A 243 -21.10 32.67 -11.14
C HIS A 243 -21.16 33.40 -12.49
N THR A 244 -20.73 32.76 -13.58
CA THR A 244 -20.82 33.37 -14.92
C THR A 244 -22.27 33.50 -15.41
N ARG A 245 -23.19 32.68 -14.87
CA ARG A 245 -24.61 32.75 -15.21
C ARG A 245 -25.35 33.87 -14.46
N ASP A 246 -24.87 34.23 -13.26
CA ASP A 246 -25.44 35.32 -12.48
C ASP A 246 -25.06 36.70 -13.02
N ASP A 247 -23.90 36.86 -13.67
CA ASP A 247 -23.45 38.14 -14.26
C ASP A 247 -24.11 38.48 -15.63
N LEU A 248 -24.88 37.56 -16.20
CA LEU A 248 -25.53 37.76 -17.51
C LEU A 248 -27.04 38.11 -17.42
N ASP A 249 -27.57 38.37 -16.23
CA ASP A 249 -28.97 38.80 -16.05
C ASP A 249 -29.18 39.86 -14.96
N GLU A 250 -28.33 40.89 -14.93
CA GLU A 250 -28.68 42.17 -14.28
C GLU A 250 -29.25 43.15 -15.31
N SER A 251 -30.29 42.72 -16.04
CA SER A 251 -31.07 43.63 -16.89
C SER A 251 -32.52 43.22 -17.13
N THR A 252 -33.03 42.03 -16.74
CA THR A 252 -34.50 41.81 -16.78
C THR A 252 -34.97 40.78 -15.75
N ILE A 253 -35.35 41.26 -14.57
CA ILE A 253 -36.19 40.52 -13.62
C ILE A 253 -37.48 40.07 -14.34
N PRO A 254 -37.82 38.77 -14.29
CA PRO A 254 -39.09 38.45 -13.63
C PRO A 254 -38.90 37.47 -12.47
N ARG A 255 -39.52 37.84 -11.35
CA ARG A 255 -39.83 37.00 -10.20
C ARG A 255 -40.33 35.63 -10.67
N PHE A 256 -39.70 34.56 -10.19
CA PHE A 256 -40.42 33.51 -9.45
C PHE A 256 -39.42 32.77 -8.56
N ALA A 257 -39.52 33.06 -7.26
CA ALA A 257 -38.84 32.34 -6.21
C ALA A 257 -39.35 30.89 -6.15
N ILE A 258 -38.43 29.92 -6.07
CA ILE A 258 -38.71 28.64 -5.44
C ILE A 258 -37.80 28.56 -4.21
N PRO A 259 -38.35 28.63 -2.99
CA PRO A 259 -37.55 28.51 -1.77
C PRO A 259 -37.17 27.04 -1.59
N LEU A 260 -35.89 26.71 -1.79
CA LEU A 260 -35.33 25.47 -1.23
C LEU A 260 -34.87 25.74 0.21
N GLN A 261 -35.85 26.00 1.07
CA GLN A 261 -35.74 25.59 2.46
C GLN A 261 -35.96 24.07 2.51
N SER A 262 -35.19 23.39 3.36
CA SER A 262 -35.27 21.97 3.74
C SER A 262 -34.45 20.96 2.92
N LEU A 263 -33.17 20.82 3.27
CA LEU A 263 -32.57 19.50 3.52
C LEU A 263 -31.46 19.62 4.59
N VAL A 264 -31.76 20.44 5.60
CA VAL A 264 -31.20 20.32 6.93
C VAL A 264 -32.33 19.75 7.78
N SER A 265 -32.01 18.72 8.57
CA SER A 265 -32.86 18.08 9.59
C SER A 265 -33.65 16.84 9.14
N THR A 266 -33.01 15.67 9.30
CA THR A 266 -33.70 14.49 9.86
C THR A 266 -32.69 13.71 10.70
N THR A 267 -32.33 14.30 11.83
CA THR A 267 -31.71 13.60 12.96
C THR A 267 -32.42 14.04 14.24
N VAL A 268 -33.72 13.72 14.37
CA VAL A 268 -34.41 13.79 15.67
C VAL A 268 -35.48 12.70 15.71
N SER A 269 -35.36 11.86 16.75
CA SER A 269 -36.36 11.03 17.41
C SER A 269 -37.21 10.07 16.59
N ASN A 270 -37.01 8.77 16.84
CA ASN A 270 -38.09 7.89 17.28
C ASN A 270 -37.52 6.75 18.14
N ASN A 271 -37.23 7.08 19.40
CA ASN A 271 -37.47 6.17 20.52
C ASN A 271 -38.86 6.55 21.08
N LEU A 272 -39.91 5.74 20.87
CA LEU A 272 -40.89 5.44 21.91
C LEU A 272 -41.96 4.43 21.47
N SER A 273 -42.24 3.51 22.41
CA SER A 273 -43.45 2.71 22.60
C SER A 273 -43.85 1.70 21.52
N LYS A 274 -43.60 0.42 21.80
CA LYS A 274 -44.69 -0.56 21.78
C LYS A 274 -44.67 -1.41 23.05
N PRO A 275 -45.79 -1.45 23.81
CA PRO A 275 -45.92 -2.23 25.03
C PRO A 275 -46.26 -3.71 24.75
N GLU A 276 -45.85 -4.51 25.73
CA GLU A 276 -46.47 -5.71 26.31
C GLU A 276 -47.95 -5.99 25.96
N GLN A 277 -48.31 -7.29 25.90
CA GLN A 277 -49.63 -7.99 25.89
C GLN A 277 -49.60 -9.09 24.80
N VAL A 278 -49.81 -10.39 24.99
CA VAL A 278 -50.30 -11.29 26.07
C VAL A 278 -49.58 -12.63 25.91
#